data_AF-A0A8T7AV79-F1
#
_entry.id   AF-A0A8T7AV79-F1
#
_cell.length_a   1.000
_cell.length_b   1.000
_cell.length_c   1.000
_cell.angle_alpha   90.00
_cell.angle_beta   90.00
_cell.angle_gamma   90.00
#
_symmetry.space_group_name_H-M   'P 1'
#
loop_
_entity.id
_entity.type
_entity.pdbx_description
1 polymer ?
#
loop_
_entity_poly.entity_id
_entity_poly.type
_entity_poly.pdbx_seq_one_letter_code
_entity_poly.pdbx_strand_id
1 'polypeptide(L)'
;YGDDLMMSWDYTHDYKNPVNPDGWPLSSTGARVTPSEHFTFQVNKQELEDRSLPSCRMTAGFSRISECWPFMQMGGTEFADVTLFGRMHSHKGLSGYQEVPPKVLAYIEKHAPEFLTLPDEWDIGNQRVDTWKAYAQDIPPENPDYEWEPTDFVVPTGSGARDKS
;
A
#
# COMPACT_ATOMS: atom_id res chain seq x y z
N TYR A 1 1.79 -31.07 -14.11
CA TYR A 1 1.53 -29.86 -14.93
C TYR A 1 0.02 -29.66 -14.92
N GLY A 2 -0.45 -28.55 -14.36
CA GLY A 2 -1.89 -28.30 -14.13
C GLY A 2 -2.32 -28.34 -12.66
N ASP A 3 -1.37 -28.49 -11.73
CA ASP A 3 -1.63 -28.50 -10.29
C ASP A 3 -1.64 -27.09 -9.68
N ASP A 4 -1.29 -26.06 -10.46
CA ASP A 4 -1.30 -24.67 -10.01
C ASP A 4 -2.34 -23.85 -10.80
N LEU A 5 -3.08 -23.01 -10.08
CA LEU A 5 -4.02 -22.05 -10.63
C LEU A 5 -3.39 -20.67 -10.59
N MET A 6 -3.51 -19.92 -11.69
CA MET A 6 -3.07 -18.53 -11.76
C MET A 6 -4.26 -17.60 -11.87
N MET A 7 -4.31 -16.61 -10.98
CA MET A 7 -5.19 -15.45 -11.08
C MET A 7 -4.34 -14.22 -11.39
N SER A 8 -4.77 -13.43 -12.37
CA SER A 8 -4.26 -12.09 -12.61
C SER A 8 -5.38 -11.10 -12.37
N TRP A 9 -5.05 -10.01 -11.69
CA TRP A 9 -5.97 -8.92 -11.43
C TRP A 9 -5.23 -7.62 -11.63
N ASP A 10 -5.64 -6.86 -12.63
CA ASP A 10 -5.04 -5.59 -12.98
C ASP A 10 -6.08 -4.48 -12.84
N TYR A 11 -5.66 -3.32 -12.36
CA TYR A 11 -6.49 -2.13 -12.36
C TYR A 11 -5.66 -0.87 -12.59
N THR A 12 -6.24 0.02 -13.40
CA THR A 12 -5.68 1.31 -13.77
C THR A 12 -6.57 2.40 -13.22
N HIS A 13 -5.98 3.37 -12.54
CA HIS A 13 -6.72 4.52 -12.02
C HIS A 13 -6.40 5.77 -12.84
N ASP A 14 -7.35 6.69 -12.86
CA ASP A 14 -7.12 8.05 -13.33
C ASP A 14 -7.96 9.01 -12.46
N TYR A 15 -7.28 9.80 -11.63
CA TYR A 15 -7.93 10.70 -10.69
C TYR A 15 -7.20 12.03 -10.57
N LYS A 16 -7.93 13.05 -10.08
CA LYS A 16 -7.34 14.37 -9.81
C LYS A 16 -6.27 14.22 -8.74
N ASN A 17 -5.09 14.77 -9.00
CA ASN A 17 -4.00 14.75 -8.04
C ASN A 17 -4.35 15.58 -6.79
N PRO A 18 -4.42 14.99 -5.59
CA PRO A 18 -4.59 15.73 -4.34
C PRO A 18 -3.44 16.73 -4.11
N VAL A 19 -2.21 16.35 -4.50
CA VAL A 19 -0.99 17.15 -4.45
C VAL A 19 -0.84 17.88 -5.78
N ASN A 20 -1.72 18.84 -6.04
CA ASN A 20 -1.76 19.54 -7.34
C ASN A 20 -0.66 20.61 -7.47
N PRO A 21 -0.30 21.01 -8.71
CA PRO A 21 0.81 21.95 -8.95
C PRO A 21 0.60 23.36 -8.38
N ASP A 22 -0.66 23.80 -8.20
CA ASP A 22 -0.94 25.14 -7.67
C ASP A 22 -0.62 25.23 -6.18
N GLY A 23 -0.79 24.14 -5.43
CA GLY A 23 -0.46 24.06 -4.00
C GLY A 23 0.95 23.56 -3.73
N TRP A 24 1.41 22.53 -4.45
CA TRP A 24 2.69 21.85 -4.21
C TRP A 24 3.52 21.73 -5.49
N PRO A 25 4.02 22.82 -6.09
CA PRO A 25 4.77 22.80 -7.34
C PRO A 25 6.01 21.88 -7.37
N LEU A 26 6.70 21.67 -6.25
CA LEU A 26 7.87 20.78 -6.13
C LEU A 26 7.44 19.34 -5.88
N SER A 27 6.41 19.10 -5.07
CA SER A 27 5.95 17.75 -4.74
C SER A 27 4.95 17.17 -5.75
N SER A 28 4.38 17.99 -6.63
CA SER A 28 3.41 17.56 -7.64
C SER A 28 4.08 16.97 -8.88
N THR A 29 3.52 15.86 -9.37
CA THR A 29 3.84 15.26 -10.67
C THR A 29 2.79 15.60 -11.74
N GLY A 30 2.01 16.66 -11.53
CA GLY A 30 0.98 17.13 -12.46
C GLY A 30 -0.44 17.11 -11.88
N ALA A 31 -1.41 17.53 -12.69
CA ALA A 31 -2.81 17.71 -12.26
C ALA A 31 -3.57 16.40 -12.05
N ARG A 32 -3.07 15.27 -12.57
CA ARG A 32 -3.68 13.95 -12.49
C ARG A 32 -2.64 12.92 -12.08
N VAL A 33 -3.12 11.81 -11.50
CA VAL A 33 -2.30 10.64 -11.15
C VAL A 33 -2.92 9.44 -11.84
N THR A 34 -2.10 8.67 -12.54
CA THR A 34 -2.53 7.57 -13.41
C THR A 34 -1.83 6.24 -13.07
N PRO A 35 -1.93 5.76 -11.82
CA PRO A 35 -1.23 4.55 -11.42
C PRO A 35 -1.91 3.32 -12.02
N SER A 36 -1.09 2.37 -12.46
CA SER A 36 -1.48 1.03 -12.85
C SER A 36 -0.89 0.02 -11.88
N GLU A 37 -1.72 -0.88 -11.38
CA GLU A 37 -1.35 -1.90 -10.42
C GLU A 37 -1.76 -3.27 -10.95
N HIS A 38 -0.79 -4.20 -10.92
CA HIS A 38 -0.89 -5.51 -11.54
C HIS A 38 -0.56 -6.59 -10.53
N PHE A 39 -1.51 -7.49 -10.31
CA PHE A 39 -1.41 -8.56 -9.33
C PHE A 39 -1.41 -9.89 -10.06
N THR A 40 -0.54 -10.78 -9.59
CA THR A 40 -0.52 -12.18 -9.99
C THR A 40 -0.52 -13.04 -8.74
N PHE A 41 -1.35 -14.07 -8.72
CA PHE A 41 -1.43 -15.03 -7.63
C PHE A 41 -1.36 -16.41 -8.24
N GLN A 42 -0.47 -17.24 -7.71
CA GLN A 42 -0.31 -18.64 -8.06
C GLN A 42 -0.54 -19.45 -6.81
N VAL A 43 -1.48 -20.40 -6.87
CA VAL A 43 -1.85 -21.25 -5.74
C VAL A 43 -1.94 -22.70 -6.19
N ASN A 44 -1.71 -23.63 -5.27
CA ASN A 44 -1.94 -25.04 -5.55
C ASN A 44 -3.45 -25.32 -5.65
N LYS A 45 -3.87 -25.98 -6.73
CA LYS A 45 -5.26 -26.33 -7.02
C LYS A 45 -5.87 -27.23 -5.95
N GLN A 46 -5.16 -28.28 -5.55
CA GLN A 46 -5.68 -29.27 -4.60
C GLN A 46 -5.91 -28.63 -3.23
N GLU A 47 -4.98 -27.78 -2.79
CA GLU A 47 -5.15 -27.03 -1.54
C GLU A 47 -6.29 -26.01 -1.60
N LEU A 48 -6.52 -25.38 -2.75
CA LEU A 48 -7.64 -24.46 -2.93
C LEU A 48 -9.00 -25.18 -2.88
N GLU A 49 -9.06 -26.41 -3.40
CA GLU A 49 -10.27 -27.24 -3.43
C GLU A 49 -10.54 -27.95 -2.09
N ASP A 50 -9.52 -28.14 -1.25
CA ASP A 50 -9.64 -28.76 0.07
C ASP A 50 -10.22 -27.79 1.13
N ARG A 51 -11.50 -28.00 1.47
CA ARG A 51 -12.23 -27.20 2.46
C ARG A 51 -11.77 -27.44 3.91
N SER A 52 -10.96 -28.46 4.19
CA SER A 52 -10.40 -28.69 5.52
C SER A 52 -9.21 -27.78 5.82
N LEU A 53 -8.60 -27.18 4.79
CA LEU A 53 -7.51 -26.24 4.96
C LEU A 53 -8.06 -24.83 5.23
N PRO A 54 -7.54 -24.12 6.25
CA PRO A 54 -7.95 -22.73 6.51
C PRO A 54 -7.43 -21.76 5.44
N SER A 55 -6.44 -22.17 4.65
CA SER A 55 -5.91 -21.42 3.51
C SER A 55 -4.97 -22.27 2.65
N CYS A 56 -4.79 -21.88 1.39
CA CYS A 56 -3.79 -22.46 0.49
C CYS A 56 -2.45 -21.70 0.53
N ARG A 57 -1.37 -22.40 0.16
CA ARG A 57 -0.08 -21.78 -0.13
C ARG A 57 -0.17 -20.96 -1.41
N MET A 58 0.60 -19.88 -1.44
CA MET A 58 0.54 -18.91 -2.53
C MET A 58 1.91 -18.34 -2.84
N THR A 59 2.19 -18.13 -4.12
CA THR A 59 3.19 -17.19 -4.61
C THR A 59 2.47 -16.06 -5.33
N ALA A 60 2.86 -14.83 -5.08
CA ALA A 60 2.24 -13.68 -5.68
C ALA A 60 3.27 -12.66 -6.16
N GLY A 61 2.91 -11.96 -7.23
CA GLY A 61 3.64 -10.82 -7.75
C GLY A 61 2.76 -9.59 -7.72
N PHE A 62 3.35 -8.47 -7.34
CA PHE A 62 2.75 -7.15 -7.50
C PHE A 62 3.70 -6.30 -8.32
N SER A 63 3.19 -5.62 -9.33
CA SER A 63 3.92 -4.55 -10.00
C SER A 63 3.05 -3.31 -10.13
N ARG A 64 3.68 -2.15 -9.92
CA ARG A 64 3.05 -0.85 -10.04
C ARG A 64 3.84 0.01 -11.00
N ILE A 65 3.11 0.71 -11.84
CA ILE A 65 3.60 1.78 -12.70
C ILE A 65 2.86 3.03 -12.24
N SER A 66 3.58 4.05 -11.79
CA SER A 66 2.96 5.32 -11.40
C SER A 66 3.94 6.48 -11.55
N GLU A 67 3.44 7.69 -11.33
CA GLU A 67 4.25 8.87 -11.11
C GLU A 67 5.10 8.72 -9.83
N CYS A 68 6.15 9.53 -9.71
CA CYS A 68 6.96 9.62 -8.49
C CYS A 68 6.12 10.03 -7.28
N TRP A 69 6.47 9.50 -6.09
CA TRP A 69 5.77 9.89 -4.87
C TRP A 69 6.03 11.35 -4.50
N PRO A 70 5.06 12.05 -3.86
CA PRO A 70 5.18 13.48 -3.56
C PRO A 70 6.44 13.85 -2.77
N PHE A 71 6.80 13.04 -1.78
CA PHE A 71 7.99 13.27 -0.96
C PHE A 71 9.32 13.16 -1.73
N MET A 72 9.31 12.66 -2.97
CA MET A 72 10.50 12.67 -3.83
C MET A 72 10.76 14.06 -4.44
N GLN A 73 9.78 14.96 -4.43
CA GLN A 73 9.89 16.35 -4.90
C GLN A 73 10.43 16.48 -6.34
N MET A 74 9.87 15.71 -7.27
CA MET A 74 10.30 15.71 -8.67
C MET A 74 9.65 16.81 -9.52
N GLY A 75 8.67 17.54 -8.98
CA GLY A 75 7.93 18.59 -9.66
C GLY A 75 8.83 19.75 -10.11
N GLY A 76 8.59 20.25 -11.32
CA GLY A 76 9.39 21.32 -11.92
C GLY A 76 10.82 20.93 -12.29
N THR A 77 11.24 19.68 -12.08
CA THR A 77 12.56 19.15 -12.49
C THR A 77 12.47 18.49 -13.87
N GLU A 78 13.63 18.17 -14.49
CA GLU A 78 13.69 17.39 -15.73
C GLU A 78 13.12 15.96 -15.59
N PHE A 79 12.91 15.51 -14.36
CA PHE A 79 12.40 14.19 -14.03
C PHE A 79 10.91 14.20 -13.63
N ALA A 80 10.19 15.31 -13.79
CA ALA A 80 8.78 15.40 -13.37
C ALA A 80 7.87 14.36 -14.05
N ASP A 81 8.20 13.97 -15.29
CA ASP A 81 7.43 13.03 -16.10
C ASP A 81 7.98 11.59 -16.10
N VAL A 82 8.94 11.28 -15.22
CA VAL A 82 9.46 9.91 -15.13
C VAL A 82 8.43 8.96 -14.52
N THR A 83 8.48 7.71 -14.98
CA THR A 83 7.62 6.65 -14.47
C THR A 83 8.37 5.84 -13.41
N LEU A 84 7.79 5.75 -12.22
CA LEU A 84 8.23 4.87 -11.15
C LEU A 84 7.69 3.46 -11.40
N PHE A 85 8.59 2.48 -11.47
CA PHE A 85 8.26 1.07 -11.54
C PHE A 85 8.59 0.39 -10.21
N GLY A 86 7.56 -0.09 -9.51
CA GLY A 86 7.68 -0.90 -8.31
C GLY A 86 7.38 -2.37 -8.60
N ARG A 87 8.13 -3.28 -8.00
CA ARG A 87 7.82 -4.71 -8.04
C ARG A 87 8.04 -5.36 -6.69
N MET A 88 7.07 -6.16 -6.26
CA MET A 88 7.17 -7.02 -5.08
C MET A 88 6.92 -8.48 -5.45
N HIS A 89 7.59 -9.35 -4.71
CA HIS A 89 7.35 -10.78 -4.72
C HIS A 89 6.89 -11.16 -3.33
N SER A 90 5.78 -11.88 -3.25
CA SER A 90 5.19 -12.33 -2.01
C SER A 90 5.00 -13.82 -2.05
N HIS A 91 5.11 -14.46 -0.90
CA HIS A 91 4.69 -15.84 -0.75
C HIS A 91 3.99 -16.00 0.59
N LYS A 92 2.99 -16.87 0.61
CA LYS A 92 2.40 -17.38 1.84
C LYS A 92 2.92 -18.80 2.02
N GLY A 93 3.94 -18.92 2.88
CA GLY A 93 4.58 -20.20 3.20
C GLY A 93 4.12 -20.81 4.51
N LEU A 94 3.62 -19.99 5.46
CA LEU A 94 3.35 -20.47 6.81
C LEU A 94 2.07 -21.31 6.86
N SER A 95 2.23 -22.60 7.13
CA SER A 95 1.13 -23.57 7.27
C SER A 95 0.29 -23.35 8.54
N GLY A 96 0.77 -22.50 9.47
CA GLY A 96 0.04 -22.14 10.68
C GLY A 96 0.95 -21.59 11.79
N TYR A 97 0.39 -21.55 13.00
CA TYR A 97 0.97 -20.98 14.23
C TYR A 97 2.41 -21.46 14.51
N GLN A 98 2.70 -22.72 14.19
CA GLN A 98 3.98 -23.39 14.47
C GLN A 98 5.16 -22.88 13.62
N GLU A 99 4.89 -22.21 12.49
CA GLU A 99 5.95 -21.68 11.63
C GLU A 99 6.32 -20.22 11.95
N VAL A 100 5.61 -19.58 12.87
CA VAL A 100 6.01 -18.25 13.37
C VAL A 100 7.31 -18.42 14.17
N PRO A 101 8.38 -17.65 13.88
CA PRO A 101 9.63 -17.76 14.65
C PRO A 101 9.37 -17.64 16.15
N PRO A 102 9.87 -18.56 17.01
CA PRO A 102 9.47 -18.64 18.41
C PRO A 102 9.62 -17.34 19.20
N LYS A 103 10.65 -16.55 18.88
CA LYS A 103 10.89 -15.23 19.49
C LYS A 103 9.80 -14.21 19.12
N VAL A 104 9.35 -14.21 17.87
CA VAL A 104 8.27 -13.33 17.40
C VAL A 104 6.97 -13.76 18.04
N LEU A 105 6.70 -15.07 18.07
CA LEU A 105 5.49 -15.61 18.68
C LEU A 105 5.39 -15.27 20.16
N ALA A 106 6.44 -15.54 20.95
CA ALA A 106 6.46 -15.21 22.38
C ALA A 106 6.31 -13.70 22.65
N TYR A 107 6.78 -12.85 21.74
CA TYR A 107 6.59 -11.41 21.84
C TYR A 107 5.12 -11.04 21.60
N ILE A 108 4.48 -11.57 20.55
CA ILE A 108 3.07 -11.31 20.23
C ILE A 108 2.17 -11.85 21.34
N GLU A 109 2.39 -13.08 21.81
CA GLU A 109 1.63 -13.67 22.92
C GLU A 109 1.65 -12.81 24.19
N LYS A 110 2.79 -12.15 24.46
CA LYS A 110 2.96 -11.29 25.64
C LYS A 110 2.38 -9.88 25.45
N HIS A 111 2.52 -9.31 24.26
CA HIS A 111 2.33 -7.87 24.04
C HIS A 111 1.11 -7.51 23.20
N ALA A 112 0.64 -8.42 22.35
CA ALA A 112 -0.49 -8.19 21.44
C ALA A 112 -1.19 -9.52 21.06
N PRO A 113 -1.70 -10.29 22.04
CA PRO A 113 -2.32 -11.59 21.79
C PRO A 113 -3.57 -11.53 20.89
N GLU A 114 -4.19 -10.36 20.76
CA GLU A 114 -5.32 -10.12 19.87
C GLU A 114 -5.01 -10.40 18.39
N PHE A 115 -3.74 -10.25 17.96
CA PHE A 115 -3.34 -10.57 16.58
C PHE A 115 -3.23 -12.09 16.31
N LEU A 116 -3.37 -12.93 17.35
CA LEU A 116 -3.34 -14.39 17.23
C LEU A 116 -4.74 -15.00 17.12
N THR A 117 -5.78 -14.18 17.27
CA THR A 117 -7.19 -14.57 17.13
C THR A 117 -7.78 -13.95 15.87
N LEU A 118 -8.67 -14.68 15.21
CA LEU A 118 -9.47 -14.10 14.13
C LEU A 118 -10.46 -13.09 14.73
N PRO A 119 -10.67 -11.92 14.11
CA PRO A 119 -11.69 -11.00 14.56
C PRO A 119 -13.09 -11.61 14.34
N ASP A 120 -14.01 -11.35 15.27
CA ASP A 120 -15.40 -11.85 15.22
C ASP A 120 -16.18 -11.26 14.03
N GLU A 121 -15.87 -10.01 13.67
CA GLU A 121 -16.48 -9.28 12.58
C GLU A 121 -15.43 -8.66 11.66
N TRP A 122 -15.77 -8.55 10.38
CA TRP A 122 -14.96 -7.85 9.40
C TRP A 122 -15.45 -6.40 9.28
N ASP A 123 -14.70 -5.46 9.84
CA ASP A 123 -15.00 -4.04 9.68
C ASP A 123 -14.70 -3.60 8.23
N ILE A 124 -15.75 -3.38 7.44
CA ILE A 124 -15.68 -2.85 6.07
C ILE A 124 -15.57 -1.31 6.09
N GLY A 125 -14.98 -0.72 7.12
CA GLY A 125 -14.61 0.69 7.12
C GLY A 125 -13.58 0.99 6.03
N ASN A 126 -14.01 1.60 4.91
CA ASN A 126 -13.09 2.02 3.85
C ASN A 126 -12.41 3.36 4.17
N GLN A 127 -11.75 3.45 5.33
CA GLN A 127 -10.95 4.61 5.74
C GLN A 127 -9.57 4.63 5.07
N ARG A 128 -9.43 4.00 3.90
CA ARG A 128 -8.14 3.91 3.20
C ARG A 128 -7.77 5.29 2.66
N VAL A 129 -6.68 5.85 3.20
CA VAL A 129 -6.06 7.05 2.67
C VAL A 129 -4.87 6.62 1.82
N ASP A 130 -4.90 6.96 0.53
CA ASP A 130 -3.77 6.73 -0.37
C ASP A 130 -2.62 7.70 -0.08
N THR A 131 -1.41 7.37 -0.56
CA THR A 131 -0.18 8.14 -0.28
C THR A 131 -0.29 9.62 -0.64
N TRP A 132 -0.96 9.96 -1.74
CA TRP A 132 -1.11 11.36 -2.18
C TRP A 132 -2.07 12.12 -1.28
N LYS A 133 -3.21 11.50 -0.91
CA LYS A 133 -4.13 12.10 0.05
C LYS A 133 -3.48 12.28 1.42
N ALA A 134 -2.76 11.28 1.90
CA ALA A 134 -2.05 11.38 3.18
C ALA A 134 -1.03 12.52 3.16
N TYR A 135 -0.26 12.65 2.07
CA TYR A 135 0.68 13.76 1.91
C TYR A 135 -0.01 15.13 1.92
N ALA A 136 -1.08 15.30 1.14
CA ALA A 136 -1.82 16.56 1.07
C ALA A 136 -2.55 16.92 2.39
N GLN A 137 -2.82 15.94 3.25
CA GLN A 137 -3.43 16.15 4.57
C GLN A 137 -2.41 16.49 5.65
N ASP A 138 -1.19 15.95 5.54
CA ASP A 138 -0.11 16.12 6.52
C ASP A 138 0.79 17.32 6.22
N ILE A 139 1.10 17.54 4.94
CA ILE A 139 2.12 18.51 4.51
C ILE A 139 1.46 19.77 3.95
N PRO A 140 1.67 20.95 4.57
CA PRO A 140 1.16 22.21 4.07
C PRO A 140 1.60 22.48 2.61
N PRO A 141 0.78 23.19 1.82
CA PRO A 141 1.17 23.66 0.50
C PRO A 141 2.49 24.43 0.51
N GLU A 142 3.27 24.25 -0.55
CA GLU A 142 4.50 25.01 -0.78
C GLU A 142 4.20 26.41 -1.31
N ASN A 143 3.05 26.59 -1.98
CA ASN A 143 2.53 27.89 -2.37
C ASN A 143 1.77 28.54 -1.19
N PRO A 144 2.25 29.68 -0.64
CA PRO A 144 1.63 30.33 0.51
C PRO A 144 0.24 30.91 0.23
N ASP A 145 -0.10 31.16 -1.05
CA ASP A 145 -1.40 31.72 -1.45
C ASP A 145 -2.46 30.61 -1.67
N TYR A 146 -2.08 29.34 -1.52
CA TYR A 146 -3.00 28.22 -1.72
C TYR A 146 -3.87 28.00 -0.48
N GLU A 147 -5.19 28.05 -0.65
CA GLU A 147 -6.15 27.78 0.42
C GLU A 147 -6.06 26.32 0.89
N TRP A 148 -5.67 26.13 2.15
CA TRP A 148 -5.52 24.82 2.77
C TRP A 148 -5.77 24.90 4.27
N GLU A 149 -6.44 23.87 4.80
CA GLU A 149 -6.66 23.69 6.23
C GLU A 149 -6.22 22.27 6.62
N PRO A 150 -5.48 22.11 7.73
CA PRO A 150 -5.05 20.80 8.20
C PRO A 150 -6.25 19.95 8.60
N THR A 151 -6.21 18.65 8.29
CA THR A 151 -7.26 17.73 8.71
C THR A 151 -7.00 17.20 10.11
N ASP A 152 -8.04 17.06 10.94
CA ASP A 152 -7.96 16.37 12.24
C ASP A 152 -7.65 14.87 12.13
N PHE A 153 -7.63 14.33 10.89
CA PHE A 153 -7.32 12.94 10.63
C PHE A 153 -5.81 12.69 10.75
N VAL A 154 -5.41 11.91 11.74
CA VAL A 154 -4.01 11.55 11.98
C VAL A 154 -3.59 10.49 10.97
N VAL A 155 -2.77 10.88 10.00
CA VAL A 155 -2.09 9.96 9.08
C VAL A 155 -0.68 9.63 9.59
N PRO A 156 -0.11 8.45 9.26
CA PRO A 156 1.33 8.25 9.34
C PRO A 156 2.03 9.32 8.50
N THR A 157 3.10 9.92 9.03
CA THR A 157 3.75 11.10 8.42
C THR A 157 4.00 10.92 6.91
N GLY A 158 3.40 11.80 6.11
CA GLY A 158 3.52 11.81 4.64
C GLY A 158 4.94 12.16 4.17
N SER A 159 5.73 12.79 5.03
CA SER A 159 7.15 13.10 4.81
C SER A 159 8.09 11.89 4.96
N GLY A 160 7.62 10.76 5.51
CA GLY A 160 8.46 9.61 5.84
C GLY A 160 9.47 9.88 6.97
N ALA A 161 9.43 11.06 7.60
CA ALA A 161 10.26 11.39 8.75
C ALA A 161 9.64 10.81 10.02
N ARG A 162 10.47 10.21 10.89
CA ARG A 162 10.05 9.94 12.27
C ARG A 162 9.85 11.26 12.98
N ASP A 163 8.71 11.43 13.66
CA ASP A 163 8.55 12.50 14.62
C ASP A 163 9.76 12.53 15.54
N LYS A 164 10.37 13.70 15.68
CA LYS A 164 11.40 13.91 16.69
C LYS A 164 10.71 13.86 18.05
N SER A 165 10.83 12.72 18.73
CA SER A 165 10.54 12.57 20.16
C SER A 165 11.36 13.54 21.00
#